data_AF-A0A7H9DSQ8-F1
#
_entry.id   AF-A0A7H9DSQ8-F1
#
_cell.length_a   1.000
_cell.length_b   1.000
_cell.length_c   1.000
_cell.angle_alpha   90.00
_cell.angle_beta   90.00
_cell.angle_gamma   90.00
#
_symmetry.space_group_name_H-M   'P 1'
#
loop_
_entity.id
_entity.type
_entity.pdbx_description
1 polymer ?
#
loop_
_entity_poly.entity_id
_entity_poly.type
_entity_poly.pdbx_seq_one_letter_code
_entity_poly.pdbx_strand_id
1 'polypeptide(L)'
;MEKLTINQENRIKLEEHFGELLPRLPFEMVSFYESSNSWEGQIEYNLNLKTGELTYNTIENVKHQIEISPEMMQRIESEIILMLENL
;
A
#
# COMPACT_ATOMS: atom_id res chain seq x y z
N MET A 1 -14.75 22.87 2.62
CA MET A 1 -14.43 21.44 2.73
C MET A 1 -13.03 21.34 3.29
N GLU A 2 -12.85 20.63 4.41
CA GLU A 2 -11.50 20.31 4.90
C GLU A 2 -10.82 19.37 3.89
N LYS A 3 -9.52 19.59 3.65
CA LYS A 3 -8.72 18.71 2.81
C LYS A 3 -8.40 17.45 3.61
N LEU A 4 -8.71 16.28 3.06
CA LEU A 4 -8.39 15.01 3.68
C LEU A 4 -6.87 14.83 3.81
N THR A 5 -6.44 14.05 4.81
CA THR A 5 -5.04 13.61 4.88
C THR A 5 -4.79 12.50 3.85
N ILE A 6 -3.55 12.36 3.36
CA ILE A 6 -3.18 11.31 2.38
C ILE A 6 -3.61 9.92 2.86
N ASN A 7 -3.44 9.63 4.16
CA ASN A 7 -3.87 8.35 4.74
C ASN A 7 -5.39 8.14 4.65
N GLN A 8 -6.20 9.19 4.86
CA GLN A 8 -7.65 9.11 4.71
C GLN A 8 -8.05 8.90 3.24
N GLU A 9 -7.40 9.59 2.30
CA GLU A 9 -7.65 9.40 0.87
C GLU A 9 -7.30 7.97 0.42
N ASN A 10 -6.16 7.45 0.86
CA ASN A 10 -5.75 6.07 0.60
C ASN A 10 -6.73 5.07 1.21
N ARG A 11 -7.18 5.31 2.44
CA ARG A 11 -8.14 4.44 3.12
C ARG A 11 -9.46 4.37 2.35
N ILE A 12 -9.97 5.51 1.87
CA ILE A 12 -11.17 5.57 1.02
C ILE A 12 -10.95 4.74 -0.25
N LYS A 13 -9.82 4.90 -0.96
CA LYS A 13 -9.51 4.11 -2.16
C LYS A 13 -9.50 2.60 -1.90
N LEU A 14 -8.93 2.18 -0.76
CA LEU A 14 -8.94 0.76 -0.37
C LEU A 14 -10.36 0.26 -0.08
N GLU A 15 -11.18 1.06 0.60
CA GLU A 15 -12.57 0.71 0.88
C GLU A 15 -13.42 0.64 -0.39
N GLU A 16 -13.22 1.55 -1.34
CA GLU A 16 -13.89 1.55 -2.65
C GLU A 16 -13.48 0.33 -3.49
N HIS A 17 -12.19 -0.06 -3.47
CA HIS A 17 -11.68 -1.17 -4.28
C HIS A 17 -12.01 -2.54 -3.70
N PHE A 18 -11.79 -2.74 -2.39
CA PHE A 18 -11.92 -4.04 -1.74
C PHE A 18 -13.24 -4.25 -0.99
N GLY A 19 -13.97 -3.18 -0.66
CA GLY A 19 -15.26 -3.23 0.02
C GLY A 19 -15.26 -4.10 1.29
N GLU A 20 -16.18 -5.06 1.35
CA GLU A 20 -16.34 -5.97 2.49
C GLU A 20 -15.18 -6.96 2.68
N LEU A 21 -14.30 -7.13 1.68
CA LEU A 21 -13.15 -8.01 1.80
C LEU A 21 -12.12 -7.44 2.77
N LEU A 22 -11.88 -6.13 2.72
CA LEU A 22 -10.83 -5.45 3.49
C LEU A 22 -10.86 -5.74 5.00
N PRO A 23 -12.00 -5.67 5.72
CA PRO A 23 -12.05 -6.02 7.14
C PRO A 23 -11.98 -7.54 7.44
N ARG A 24 -12.09 -8.41 6.42
CA ARG A 24 -12.03 -9.87 6.57
C ARG A 24 -10.63 -10.44 6.30
N LEU A 25 -9.71 -9.62 5.81
CA LEU A 25 -8.34 -10.04 5.58
C LEU A 25 -7.67 -10.45 6.91
N PRO A 26 -6.98 -11.60 6.95
CA PRO A 26 -6.35 -12.11 8.18
C PRO A 26 -5.03 -11.40 8.52
N PHE A 27 -4.67 -10.37 7.77
CA PHE A 27 -3.47 -9.56 7.94
C PHE A 27 -3.82 -8.08 7.78
N GLU A 28 -3.01 -7.23 8.43
CA GLU A 28 -3.24 -5.79 8.47
C GLU A 28 -2.24 -5.00 7.63
N MET A 29 -1.16 -5.66 7.20
CA MET A 29 -0.08 -5.05 6.43
C MET A 29 0.20 -5.84 5.16
N VAL A 30 0.52 -5.11 4.09
CA VAL A 30 0.99 -5.67 2.82
C VAL A 30 2.33 -5.00 2.51
N SER A 31 3.34 -5.80 2.18
CA SER A 31 4.66 -5.31 1.79
C SER A 31 4.98 -5.80 0.39
N PHE A 32 5.46 -4.92 -0.48
CA PHE A 32 5.79 -5.28 -1.85
C PHE A 32 6.97 -4.48 -2.39
N TYR A 33 7.68 -5.09 -3.32
CA TYR A 33 8.89 -4.52 -3.91
C TYR A 33 8.63 -4.04 -5.33
N GLU A 34 9.23 -2.90 -5.67
CA GLU A 34 9.33 -2.40 -7.04
C GLU A 34 10.80 -2.29 -7.44
N SER A 35 11.11 -2.83 -8.62
CA SER A 35 12.44 -2.71 -9.20
C SER A 35 12.61 -1.29 -9.74
N SER A 36 13.36 -0.45 -9.05
CA SER A 36 13.72 0.85 -9.61
C SER A 36 14.79 0.66 -10.69
N ASN A 37 14.60 1.31 -11.85
CA ASN A 37 15.60 1.37 -12.93
C ASN A 37 16.78 2.30 -12.58
N SER A 38 16.75 2.98 -11.43
CA SER A 38 17.86 3.77 -10.92
C SER A 38 18.90 2.87 -10.22
N TRP A 39 20.11 3.40 -9.98
CA TRP A 39 21.15 2.75 -9.17
C TRP A 39 20.72 2.42 -7.71
N GLU A 40 19.47 2.63 -7.35
CA GLU A 40 18.98 2.76 -5.99
C GLU A 40 18.46 1.46 -5.37
N GLY A 41 18.48 0.34 -6.11
CA GLY A 41 18.03 -0.95 -5.60
C GLY A 41 16.52 -1.11 -5.56
N GLN A 42 16.06 -2.23 -5.00
CA GLN A 42 14.63 -2.53 -4.86
C GLN A 42 14.01 -1.61 -3.79
N ILE A 43 12.90 -0.96 -4.12
CA ILE A 43 12.12 -0.15 -3.17
C ILE A 43 11.09 -1.05 -2.50
N GLU A 44 11.09 -1.08 -1.17
CA GLU A 44 10.07 -1.76 -0.37
C GLU A 44 8.98 -0.77 0.03
N TYR A 45 7.76 -1.07 -0.38
CA TYR A 45 6.55 -0.38 0.05
C TYR A 45 5.88 -1.16 1.16
N ASN A 46 5.39 -0.43 2.17
CA ASN A 46 4.67 -0.95 3.31
C ASN A 46 3.32 -0.24 3.41
N LEU A 47 2.24 -0.99 3.23
CA LEU A 47 0.87 -0.52 3.35
C LEU A 47 0.22 -1.06 4.62
N ASN A 48 -0.29 -0.18 5.47
CA ASN A 48 -1.20 -0.55 6.55
C ASN A 48 -2.65 -0.45 6.05
N LEU A 49 -3.29 -1.60 5.87
CA LEU A 49 -4.64 -1.71 5.30
C LEU A 49 -5.69 -1.02 6.17
N LYS A 50 -5.52 -1.00 7.50
CA LYS A 50 -6.47 -0.37 8.42
C LYS A 50 -6.44 1.15 8.38
N THR A 51 -5.27 1.74 8.24
CA THR A 51 -5.06 3.19 8.36
C THR A 51 -4.92 3.89 7.01
N GLY A 52 -4.63 3.15 5.93
CA GLY A 52 -4.29 3.72 4.63
C GLY A 52 -2.87 4.31 4.55
N GLU A 53 -2.05 4.15 5.60
CA GLU A 53 -0.66 4.59 5.56
C GLU A 53 0.14 3.71 4.59
N LEU A 54 0.53 4.30 3.46
CA LEU A 54 1.43 3.69 2.48
C LEU A 54 2.76 4.42 2.52
N THR A 55 3.83 3.68 2.82
CA THR A 55 5.17 4.25 2.95
C THR A 55 6.24 3.46 2.24
N TYR A 56 7.34 4.13 1.92
CA TYR A 56 8.57 3.48 1.48
C TYR A 56 9.78 4.18 2.12
N ASN A 57 10.90 3.46 2.19
CA ASN A 57 12.18 3.99 2.64
C ASN A 57 13.05 4.32 1.44
N THR A 58 13.69 5.49 1.47
CA THR A 58 14.77 5.83 0.53
C THR A 58 16.13 5.40 1.10
N ILE A 59 17.17 5.46 0.27
CA ILE A 59 18.58 5.22 0.68
C ILE A 59 19.01 6.14 1.83
N GLU A 60 18.39 7.31 1.94
CA GLU A 60 18.64 8.27 3.02
C GLU A 60 17.91 7.91 4.33
N ASN A 61 17.27 6.74 4.41
CA ASN A 61 16.43 6.25 5.52
C ASN A 61 15.30 7.21 5.88
N VAL A 62 14.78 7.96 4.90
CA VAL A 62 13.62 8.83 5.08
C VAL A 62 12.36 8.03 4.75
N LYS A 63 11.43 7.96 5.71
CA LYS A 63 10.10 7.37 5.52
C LYS A 63 9.21 8.39 4.80
N HIS A 64 8.80 8.07 3.58
CA HIS A 64 7.86 8.90 2.82
C HIS A 64 6.46 8.31 2.85
N GLN A 65 5.44 9.15 3.06
CA GLN A 65 4.04 8.77 2.87
C GLN A 65 3.61 9.17 1.46
N ILE A 66 2.92 8.28 0.75
CA ILE A 66 2.48 8.51 -0.63
C ILE A 66 1.02 8.13 -0.84
N GLU A 67 0.43 8.76 -1.85
CA GLU A 67 -0.91 8.46 -2.34
C GLU A 67 -0.91 7.16 -3.15
N ILE A 68 -1.94 6.33 -2.99
CA ILE A 68 -2.14 5.11 -3.80
C ILE A 68 -2.54 5.51 -5.22
N SER A 69 -1.67 5.26 -6.19
CA SER A 69 -1.97 5.37 -7.61
C SER A 69 -2.76 4.15 -8.10
N PRO A 70 -3.45 4.22 -9.26
CA PRO A 70 -4.15 3.08 -9.84
C PRO A 70 -3.23 1.87 -10.12
N GLU A 71 -2.02 2.10 -10.59
CA GLU A 71 -1.01 1.05 -10.82
C GLU A 71 -0.61 0.37 -9.50
N MET A 72 -0.41 1.16 -8.46
CA MET A 72 -0.07 0.64 -7.15
C MET A 72 -1.23 -0.14 -6.52
N MET A 73 -2.48 0.25 -6.79
CA MET A 73 -3.66 -0.53 -6.36
C MET A 73 -3.67 -1.93 -6.97
N GLN A 74 -3.35 -2.07 -8.26
CA GLN A 74 -3.24 -3.38 -8.91
C GLN A 74 -2.13 -4.24 -8.30
N ARG A 75 -1.02 -3.61 -7.92
CA ARG A 75 0.07 -4.29 -7.23
C ARG A 75 -0.35 -4.76 -5.83
N ILE A 76 -0.98 -3.89 -5.05
CA ILE A 76 -1.53 -4.22 -3.72
C ILE A 76 -2.51 -5.39 -3.82
N GLU A 77 -3.42 -5.38 -4.80
CA GLU A 77 -4.37 -6.47 -5.03
C GLU A 77 -3.66 -7.80 -5.32
N SER A 78 -2.66 -7.79 -6.21
CA SER A 78 -1.87 -8.98 -6.53
C SER A 78 -1.17 -9.56 -5.30
N GLU A 79 -0.61 -8.71 -4.44
CA GLU A 79 0.10 -9.13 -3.24
C GLU A 79 -0.86 -9.64 -2.16
N ILE A 80 -2.05 -9.04 -2.02
CA ILE A 80 -3.12 -9.56 -1.15
C ILE A 80 -3.53 -10.97 -1.58
N ILE A 81 -3.73 -11.19 -2.89
CA ILE A 81 -4.08 -12.52 -3.42
C ILE A 81 -2.99 -13.53 -3.11
N LEU A 82 -1.73 -13.20 -3.40
CA LEU A 82 -0.58 -14.06 -3.10
C LEU A 82 -0.47 -14.37 -1.60
N MET A 83 -0.69 -13.38 -0.73
CA MET A 83 -0.69 -13.60 0.72
C MET A 83 -1.83 -14.53 1.16
N LEU A 84 -3.02 -14.41 0.56
CA LEU A 84 -4.15 -15.30 0.86
C LEU A 84 -3.93 -16.73 0.36
N GLU A 85 -3.28 -16.92 -0.79
CA GLU A 85 -2.94 -18.24 -1.33
C GLU A 85 -1.90 -18.99 -0.49
N ASN A 86 -1.09 -18.26 0.29
CA ASN A 86 -0.04 -18.83 1.14
C ASN A 86 -0.51 -19.14 2.58
N LEU A 87 -1.80 -19.02 2.88
CA LEU A 87 -2.42 -19.38 4.17
C LEU A 87 -2.92 -20.83 4.20
#